data_AF-A0A962D0P3-F1
#
_entry.id   AF-A0A962D0P3-F1
#
_cell.length_a   1.000
_cell.length_b   1.000
_cell.length_c   1.000
_cell.angle_alpha   90.00
_cell.angle_beta   90.00
_cell.angle_gamma   90.00
#
_symmetry.space_group_name_H-M   'P 1'
#
loop_
_entity.id
_entity.type
_entity.pdbx_description
1 polymer ?
#
loop_
_entity_poly.entity_id
_entity_poly.type
_entity_poly.pdbx_seq_one_letter_code
_entity_poly.pdbx_strand_id
1 'polypeptide(L)'
;MSAWSNFQDNGAVNVTAASAMGGTACGIEVAVKHSTKSYVADQNATNEQRYRAAMCVDPNGIVLPSAGTDRRLKFHASQCTVGTCPNTGMVQFKLENDGAQHSIKGYVRDANSAATKRKFDVPLADAPNRVEYDFNMTAGTFKLWVDATSEADTPVIDFSGIDVAAWSGGVSEARLGSTNNPVNVTADQVVYLDEFESRRQTFIGGTCN
;
A
#
# COMPACT_ATOMS: atom_id res chain seq x y z
N MET A 1 -1.10 5.98 -18.01
CA MET A 1 -1.54 4.61 -17.66
C MET A 1 -0.75 3.50 -18.37
N SER A 2 0.00 3.75 -19.45
CA SER A 2 0.74 2.73 -20.21
C SER A 2 1.86 2.00 -19.45
N ALA A 3 2.30 2.51 -18.30
CA ALA A 3 3.30 1.88 -17.43
C ALA A 3 2.72 0.74 -16.56
N TRP A 4 1.39 0.62 -16.46
CA TRP A 4 0.72 -0.38 -15.63
C TRP A 4 0.22 -1.53 -16.50
N SER A 5 0.40 -2.76 -16.03
CA SER A 5 -0.03 -3.96 -16.77
C SER A 5 -1.53 -4.15 -16.76
N ASN A 6 -2.23 -3.55 -15.79
CA ASN A 6 -3.68 -3.59 -15.68
C ASN A 6 -4.20 -2.37 -14.92
N PHE A 7 -5.46 -2.00 -15.12
CA PHE A 7 -6.12 -0.94 -14.37
C PHE A 7 -7.63 -1.17 -14.30
N GLN A 8 -8.23 -0.69 -13.23
CA GLN A 8 -9.67 -0.54 -13.10
C GLN A 8 -9.91 0.91 -12.72
N ASP A 9 -10.38 1.71 -13.68
CA ASP A 9 -10.65 3.12 -13.45
C ASP A 9 -12.14 3.40 -13.67
N ASN A 10 -12.80 3.88 -12.62
CA ASN A 10 -14.21 4.30 -12.64
C ASN A 10 -14.30 5.84 -12.61
N GLY A 11 -13.41 6.52 -13.34
CA GLY A 11 -13.30 7.98 -13.35
C GLY A 11 -12.78 8.54 -12.03
N ALA A 12 -11.84 7.83 -11.41
CA ALA A 12 -11.30 8.20 -10.11
C ALA A 12 -9.77 8.11 -10.04
N VAL A 13 -9.11 7.59 -11.07
CA VAL A 13 -7.65 7.58 -11.15
C VAL A 13 -7.22 8.56 -12.24
N ASN A 14 -6.63 9.68 -11.86
CA ASN A 14 -6.02 10.59 -12.83
C ASN A 14 -4.51 10.64 -12.63
N VAL A 15 -3.79 10.94 -13.71
CA VAL A 15 -2.36 11.23 -13.70
C VAL A 15 -2.20 12.71 -13.98
N THR A 16 -1.66 13.47 -13.04
CA THR A 16 -1.54 14.93 -13.17
C THR A 16 -0.16 15.41 -12.73
N ALA A 17 0.24 16.59 -13.20
CA ALA A 17 1.45 17.27 -12.71
C ALA A 17 1.28 17.77 -11.27
N ALA A 18 0.05 18.08 -10.84
CA ALA A 18 -0.23 18.56 -9.49
C ALA A 18 -0.08 17.46 -8.42
N SER A 19 -0.18 16.20 -8.83
CA SER A 19 0.01 15.03 -7.96
C SER A 19 1.45 14.50 -7.94
N ALA A 20 2.40 15.18 -8.61
CA ALA A 20 3.80 14.79 -8.65
C ALA A 20 4.46 14.95 -7.28
N MET A 21 5.26 13.96 -6.88
CA MET A 21 6.08 13.96 -5.67
C MET A 21 7.53 13.57 -6.03
N GLY A 22 8.50 13.84 -5.16
CA GLY A 22 9.91 13.43 -5.38
C GLY A 22 10.58 14.06 -6.61
N GLY A 23 10.03 15.18 -7.12
CA GLY A 23 10.53 15.84 -8.32
C GLY A 23 10.15 15.16 -9.65
N THR A 24 9.17 14.25 -9.64
CA THR A 24 8.63 13.65 -10.87
C THR A 24 7.87 14.67 -11.73
N ALA A 25 7.58 14.31 -12.98
CA ALA A 25 6.78 15.14 -13.88
C ALA A 25 5.27 15.00 -13.63
N CYS A 26 4.84 13.85 -13.11
CA CYS A 26 3.45 13.51 -12.87
C CYS A 26 3.36 12.48 -11.73
N GLY A 27 2.30 12.55 -10.93
CA GLY A 27 1.90 11.48 -10.02
C GLY A 27 0.46 11.03 -10.25
N ILE A 28 -0.07 10.21 -9.35
CA ILE A 28 -1.43 9.66 -9.41
C ILE A 28 -2.28 10.33 -8.32
N GLU A 29 -3.42 10.89 -8.71
CA GLU A 29 -4.50 11.24 -7.77
C GLU A 29 -5.59 10.17 -7.82
N VAL A 30 -6.06 9.77 -6.65
CA VAL A 30 -7.08 8.73 -6.51
C VAL A 30 -8.25 9.27 -5.71
N ALA A 31 -9.36 9.52 -6.40
CA ALA A 31 -10.61 9.98 -5.81
C ALA A 31 -11.38 8.85 -5.11
N VAL A 32 -12.00 9.18 -3.99
CA VAL A 32 -12.90 8.28 -3.27
C VAL A 32 -14.19 8.11 -4.04
N LYS A 33 -14.56 6.84 -4.32
CA LYS A 33 -15.86 6.45 -4.86
C LYS A 33 -16.49 5.39 -3.93
N HIS A 34 -17.82 5.45 -3.76
CA HIS A 34 -18.52 4.62 -2.76
C HIS A 34 -18.90 3.22 -3.22
N SER A 35 -18.99 2.98 -4.54
CA SER A 35 -19.51 1.72 -5.09
C SER A 35 -18.49 0.90 -5.86
N THR A 36 -17.35 1.48 -6.21
CA THR A 36 -16.39 0.85 -7.13
C THR A 36 -14.95 1.11 -6.71
N LYS A 37 -14.14 0.05 -6.75
CA LYS A 37 -12.68 0.16 -6.62
C LYS A 37 -12.12 0.87 -7.84
N SER A 38 -11.10 1.68 -7.62
CA SER A 38 -10.40 2.41 -8.67
C SER A 38 -8.90 2.35 -8.39
N TYR A 39 -8.16 1.60 -9.21
CA TYR A 39 -6.75 1.31 -8.99
C TYR A 39 -6.02 1.01 -10.30
N VAL A 40 -4.72 1.21 -10.28
CA VAL A 40 -3.78 0.63 -11.23
C VAL A 40 -3.13 -0.61 -10.61
N ALA A 41 -2.68 -1.54 -11.45
CA ALA A 41 -2.07 -2.77 -10.99
C ALA A 41 -0.83 -3.14 -11.80
N ASP A 42 0.18 -3.63 -11.07
CA ASP A 42 1.35 -4.32 -11.61
C ASP A 42 1.18 -5.83 -11.40
N GLN A 43 1.14 -6.58 -12.50
CA GLN A 43 0.98 -8.03 -12.56
C GLN A 43 2.25 -8.70 -13.13
N ASN A 44 3.38 -7.98 -13.18
CA ASN A 44 4.64 -8.54 -13.66
C ASN A 44 5.34 -9.42 -12.60
N ALA A 45 4.95 -9.28 -11.33
CA ALA A 45 5.38 -10.19 -10.27
C ALA A 45 4.85 -11.61 -10.58
N THR A 46 5.74 -12.60 -10.58
CA THR A 46 5.35 -14.00 -10.86
C THR A 46 5.66 -14.89 -9.66
N ASN A 47 4.71 -15.00 -8.73
CA ASN A 47 4.82 -15.81 -7.52
C ASN A 47 6.07 -15.50 -6.67
N GLU A 48 6.37 -14.22 -6.51
CA GLU A 48 7.55 -13.72 -5.82
C GLU A 48 7.50 -14.09 -4.33
N GLN A 49 8.48 -14.87 -3.87
CA GLN A 49 8.60 -15.28 -2.46
C GLN A 49 9.28 -14.20 -1.60
N ARG A 50 9.92 -13.22 -2.24
CA ARG A 50 10.34 -11.98 -1.62
C ARG A 50 9.85 -10.83 -2.48
N TYR A 51 9.09 -9.95 -1.88
CA TYR A 51 8.50 -8.82 -2.58
C TYR A 51 8.75 -7.54 -1.79
N ARG A 52 9.37 -6.58 -2.46
CA ARG A 52 9.64 -5.26 -1.93
C ARG A 52 8.93 -4.24 -2.79
N ALA A 53 8.26 -3.29 -2.16
CA ALA A 53 7.66 -2.17 -2.87
C ALA A 53 7.79 -0.89 -2.07
N ALA A 54 7.96 0.20 -2.80
CA ALA A 54 7.98 1.56 -2.29
C ALA A 54 6.99 2.42 -3.06
N MET A 55 6.45 3.44 -2.39
CA MET A 55 5.59 4.45 -3.00
C MET A 55 5.61 5.73 -2.17
N CYS A 56 5.37 6.85 -2.81
CA CYS A 56 5.02 8.09 -2.15
C CYS A 56 3.51 8.14 -1.85
N VAL A 57 3.16 8.60 -0.66
CA VAL A 57 1.78 8.88 -0.27
C VAL A 57 1.72 10.24 0.41
N ASP A 58 0.84 11.11 -0.10
CA ASP A 58 0.48 12.34 0.59
C ASP A 58 -0.97 12.22 1.09
N PRO A 59 -1.18 12.19 2.41
CA PRO A 59 -2.53 12.15 2.98
C PRO A 59 -3.23 13.52 2.94
N ASN A 60 -2.54 14.60 2.54
CA ASN A 60 -3.06 15.96 2.56
C ASN A 60 -3.88 16.26 1.30
N GLY A 61 -5.11 15.76 1.33
CA GLY A 61 -6.11 15.91 0.26
C GLY A 61 -7.44 15.23 0.59
N ILE A 62 -7.43 14.41 1.64
CA ILE A 62 -8.56 13.60 2.09
C ILE A 62 -8.87 13.90 3.56
N VAL A 63 -10.16 13.90 3.90
CA VAL A 63 -10.61 14.02 5.29
C VAL A 63 -11.21 12.70 5.71
N LEU A 64 -10.46 11.93 6.47
CA LEU A 64 -10.92 10.64 6.98
C LEU A 64 -11.63 10.81 8.34
N PRO A 65 -12.80 10.17 8.55
CA PRO A 65 -13.44 10.15 9.86
C PRO A 65 -12.55 9.47 10.92
N SER A 66 -12.55 10.03 12.14
CA SER A 66 -11.77 9.51 13.27
C SER A 66 -12.40 8.28 13.97
N ALA A 67 -13.67 7.99 13.69
CA ALA A 67 -14.41 6.85 14.26
C ALA A 67 -15.44 6.27 13.25
N GLY A 68 -15.96 5.09 13.55
CA GLY A 68 -16.96 4.38 12.73
C GLY A 68 -16.41 3.26 11.83
N THR A 69 -17.29 2.59 11.11
CA THR A 69 -16.93 1.59 10.09
C THR A 69 -16.56 2.28 8.77
N ASP A 70 -15.87 1.58 7.87
CA ASP A 70 -15.61 2.04 6.48
C ASP A 70 -15.03 3.47 6.33
N ARG A 71 -14.34 3.94 7.37
CA ARG A 71 -13.69 5.26 7.47
C ARG A 71 -12.28 5.32 6.89
N ARG A 72 -11.79 4.21 6.35
CA ARG A 72 -10.39 4.01 5.95
C ARG A 72 -10.29 3.80 4.46
N LEU A 73 -9.38 4.50 3.81
CA LEU A 73 -9.09 4.30 2.39
C LEU A 73 -8.00 3.24 2.22
N LYS A 74 -8.29 2.12 1.55
CA LYS A 74 -7.27 1.14 1.18
C LYS A 74 -6.59 1.62 -0.09
N PHE A 75 -5.33 2.04 0.01
CA PHE A 75 -4.58 2.61 -1.12
C PHE A 75 -3.55 1.65 -1.72
N HIS A 76 -3.19 0.57 -1.01
CA HIS A 76 -2.24 -0.44 -1.52
C HIS A 76 -2.61 -1.86 -1.09
N ALA A 77 -2.41 -2.82 -1.98
CA ALA A 77 -2.43 -4.23 -1.66
C ALA A 77 -1.53 -5.05 -2.58
N SER A 78 -0.60 -5.81 -2.01
CA SER A 78 0.02 -6.93 -2.72
C SER A 78 -0.82 -8.19 -2.56
N GLN A 79 -0.88 -8.99 -3.62
CA GLN A 79 -1.78 -10.12 -3.73
C GLN A 79 -1.09 -11.33 -4.33
N CYS A 80 -1.54 -12.49 -3.88
CA CYS A 80 -1.33 -13.77 -4.55
C CYS A 80 -2.44 -14.05 -5.56
N THR A 81 -2.16 -14.92 -6.52
CA THR A 81 -3.11 -15.39 -7.53
C THR A 81 -4.35 -16.02 -6.87
N VAL A 82 -5.53 -15.67 -7.40
CA VAL A 82 -6.83 -16.26 -6.98
C VAL A 82 -6.79 -17.77 -7.18
N GLY A 83 -7.23 -18.53 -6.19
CA GLY A 83 -7.23 -20.01 -6.22
C GLY A 83 -5.90 -20.64 -5.78
N THR A 84 -4.80 -19.89 -5.78
CA THR A 84 -3.50 -20.37 -5.27
C THR A 84 -3.35 -20.13 -3.77
N CYS A 85 -3.90 -19.04 -3.25
CA CYS A 85 -3.81 -18.67 -1.84
C CYS A 85 -5.18 -18.42 -1.19
N PRO A 86 -5.35 -18.74 0.11
CA PRO A 86 -6.57 -18.41 0.85
C PRO A 86 -6.60 -16.92 1.17
N ASN A 87 -7.55 -16.19 0.58
CA ASN A 87 -7.63 -14.72 0.65
C ASN A 87 -6.38 -14.04 0.05
N THR A 88 -6.49 -13.60 -1.20
CA THR A 88 -5.36 -13.15 -2.03
C THR A 88 -4.50 -12.03 -1.43
N GLY A 89 -5.04 -11.11 -0.64
CA GLY A 89 -4.27 -9.98 -0.08
C GLY A 89 -3.20 -10.42 0.92
N MET A 90 -1.93 -10.25 0.54
CA MET A 90 -0.72 -10.61 1.29
C MET A 90 -0.26 -9.49 2.23
N VAL A 91 -0.05 -8.30 1.68
CA VAL A 91 0.22 -7.06 2.42
C VAL A 91 -0.85 -6.05 2.02
N GLN A 92 -1.32 -5.26 2.97
CA GLN A 92 -2.34 -4.25 2.70
C GLN A 92 -2.12 -3.01 3.53
N PHE A 93 -2.21 -1.84 2.89
CA PHE A 93 -2.16 -0.55 3.57
C PHE A 93 -3.50 0.16 3.45
N LYS A 94 -3.92 0.78 4.55
CA LYS A 94 -5.06 1.67 4.60
C LYS A 94 -4.62 2.96 5.26
N LEU A 95 -5.02 4.07 4.65
CA LEU A 95 -4.94 5.37 5.29
C LEU A 95 -6.08 5.51 6.30
N GLU A 96 -5.75 6.03 7.47
CA GLU A 96 -6.65 6.33 8.57
C GLU A 96 -6.32 7.70 9.16
N ASN A 97 -7.31 8.28 9.85
CA ASN A 97 -7.13 9.38 10.78
C ASN A 97 -7.57 8.91 12.17
N ASP A 98 -6.72 9.05 13.19
CA ASP A 98 -7.07 8.70 14.58
C ASP A 98 -7.66 9.87 15.38
N GLY A 99 -7.80 11.03 14.74
CA GLY A 99 -8.26 12.29 15.35
C GLY A 99 -7.12 13.24 15.71
N ALA A 100 -5.86 12.78 15.68
CA ALA A 100 -4.68 13.60 15.87
C ALA A 100 -3.84 13.72 14.60
N GLN A 101 -3.65 12.62 13.87
CA GLN A 101 -2.85 12.60 12.64
C GLN A 101 -3.26 11.46 11.70
N HIS A 102 -2.76 11.53 10.48
CA HIS A 102 -2.88 10.43 9.53
C HIS A 102 -1.94 9.28 9.88
N SER A 103 -2.39 8.05 9.63
CA SER A 103 -1.57 6.85 9.83
C SER A 103 -1.85 5.79 8.77
N ILE A 104 -0.88 4.90 8.58
CA ILE A 104 -1.04 3.67 7.83
C ILE A 104 -1.43 2.55 8.79
N LYS A 105 -2.69 2.13 8.72
CA LYS A 105 -3.11 0.85 9.27
C LYS A 105 -2.96 -0.24 8.23
N GLY A 106 -2.17 -1.24 8.54
CA GLY A 106 -1.93 -2.34 7.62
C GLY A 106 -1.92 -3.70 8.26
N TYR A 107 -1.71 -4.70 7.42
CA TYR A 107 -1.37 -6.02 7.86
C TYR A 107 -0.45 -6.72 6.85
N VAL A 108 0.26 -7.72 7.34
CA VAL A 108 0.87 -8.79 6.56
C VAL A 108 0.20 -10.12 6.92
N ARG A 109 0.11 -11.04 5.97
CA ARG A 109 -0.38 -12.41 6.24
C ARG A 109 0.54 -13.13 7.20
N ASP A 110 -0.09 -13.79 8.16
CA ASP A 110 0.61 -14.57 9.18
C ASP A 110 -0.38 -15.53 9.85
N ALA A 111 -0.20 -16.83 9.66
CA ALA A 111 -1.03 -17.87 10.27
C ALA A 111 -0.87 -17.93 11.79
N ASN A 112 0.22 -17.40 12.34
CA ASN A 112 0.42 -17.28 13.79
C ASN A 112 -0.39 -16.14 14.41
N SER A 113 -1.03 -15.29 13.61
CA SER A 113 -1.77 -14.12 14.08
C SER A 113 -3.28 -14.29 13.98
N ALA A 114 -4.02 -13.59 14.85
CA ALA A 114 -5.48 -13.59 14.84
C ALA A 114 -6.05 -13.20 13.46
N ALA A 115 -7.05 -13.95 12.99
CA ALA A 115 -7.64 -13.81 11.66
C ALA A 115 -6.62 -13.86 10.51
N THR A 116 -5.51 -14.57 10.73
CA THR A 116 -4.38 -14.77 9.82
C THR A 116 -3.71 -13.48 9.32
N LYS A 117 -3.71 -12.44 10.18
CA LYS A 117 -3.24 -11.10 9.85
C LYS A 117 -2.45 -10.53 11.01
N ARG A 118 -1.15 -10.34 10.84
CA ARG A 118 -0.33 -9.55 11.76
C ARG A 118 -0.52 -8.07 11.38
N LYS A 119 -1.23 -7.33 12.23
CA LYS A 119 -1.62 -5.94 11.98
C LYS A 119 -0.56 -4.98 12.54
N PHE A 120 -0.48 -3.80 11.94
CA PHE A 120 0.36 -2.70 12.40
C PHE A 120 -0.33 -1.36 12.16
N ASP A 121 0.20 -0.33 12.82
CA ASP A 121 -0.23 1.06 12.71
C ASP A 121 1.04 1.93 12.72
N VAL A 122 1.19 2.77 11.71
CA VAL A 122 2.38 3.60 11.53
C VAL A 122 1.94 5.05 11.31
N PRO A 123 2.32 5.99 12.18
CA PRO A 123 1.97 7.40 11.99
C PRO A 123 2.68 7.98 10.76
N LEU A 124 2.01 8.93 10.09
CA LEU A 124 2.57 9.69 8.98
C LEU A 124 2.77 11.14 9.39
N ALA A 125 3.81 11.77 8.87
CA ALA A 125 3.97 13.21 8.96
C ALA A 125 2.90 13.92 8.11
N ASP A 126 2.61 15.18 8.46
CA ASP A 126 1.74 16.08 7.70
C ASP A 126 2.46 16.61 6.43
N ALA A 127 2.86 15.70 5.55
CA ALA A 127 3.62 15.93 4.32
C ALA A 127 3.54 14.67 3.42
N PRO A 128 4.04 14.71 2.17
CA PRO A 128 4.36 13.49 1.43
C PRO A 128 5.33 12.58 2.20
N ASN A 129 4.99 11.30 2.34
CA ASN A 129 5.82 10.28 3.01
C ASN A 129 6.20 9.17 2.02
N ARG A 130 7.45 8.73 2.03
CA ARG A 130 7.93 7.56 1.28
C ARG A 130 7.73 6.32 2.13
N VAL A 131 6.94 5.37 1.66
CA VAL A 131 6.64 4.13 2.37
C VAL A 131 7.26 2.98 1.61
N GLU A 132 8.18 2.24 2.23
CA GLU A 132 8.81 1.04 1.66
C GLU A 132 8.60 -0.16 2.57
N TYR A 133 8.27 -1.33 2.01
CA TYR A 133 8.28 -2.58 2.76
C TYR A 133 9.05 -3.68 2.05
N ASP A 134 9.64 -4.59 2.83
CA ASP A 134 10.23 -5.85 2.39
C ASP A 134 9.45 -7.01 3.03
N PHE A 135 8.78 -7.80 2.21
CA PHE A 135 8.10 -9.01 2.66
C PHE A 135 8.83 -10.23 2.12
N ASN A 136 9.50 -10.96 3.01
CA ASN A 136 10.28 -12.14 2.68
C ASN A 136 9.57 -13.37 3.26
N MET A 137 8.84 -14.08 2.40
CA MET A 137 8.05 -15.24 2.76
C MET A 137 8.92 -16.45 3.08
N THR A 138 10.07 -16.57 2.39
CA THR A 138 11.05 -17.64 2.64
C THR A 138 11.68 -17.51 4.03
N ALA A 139 12.04 -16.29 4.44
CA ALA A 139 12.61 -16.02 5.76
C ALA A 139 11.55 -15.82 6.86
N GLY A 140 10.28 -15.66 6.48
CA GLY A 140 9.20 -15.33 7.42
C GLY A 140 9.38 -13.95 8.07
N THR A 141 9.78 -12.94 7.29
CA THR A 141 10.02 -11.57 7.79
C THR A 141 9.23 -10.52 7.04
N PHE A 142 8.83 -9.47 7.74
CA PHE A 142 8.24 -8.26 7.15
C PHE A 142 8.87 -7.03 7.79
N LYS A 143 9.42 -6.15 6.96
CA LYS A 143 9.95 -4.86 7.39
C LYS A 143 9.23 -3.73 6.68
N LEU A 144 9.01 -2.62 7.38
CA LEU A 144 8.42 -1.39 6.85
C LEU A 144 9.26 -0.20 7.28
N TRP A 145 9.54 0.70 6.35
CA TRP A 145 10.21 1.96 6.55
C TRP A 145 9.29 3.10 6.10
N VAL A 146 9.45 4.25 6.76
CA VAL A 146 8.88 5.52 6.34
C VAL A 146 10.03 6.52 6.23
N ASP A 147 10.16 7.18 5.08
CA ASP A 147 11.18 8.18 4.76
C ASP A 147 12.63 7.71 4.99
N ALA A 148 12.90 6.42 4.78
CA ALA A 148 14.25 5.85 4.85
C ALA A 148 15.01 6.07 3.55
N THR A 149 16.28 6.46 3.69
CA THR A 149 17.20 6.66 2.56
C THR A 149 18.20 5.51 2.42
N SER A 150 18.26 4.63 3.42
CA SER A 150 19.14 3.45 3.44
C SER A 150 18.47 2.24 4.08
N GLU A 151 18.83 1.02 3.64
CA GLU A 151 18.38 -0.22 4.28
C GLU A 151 18.89 -0.38 5.71
N ALA A 152 19.97 0.32 6.05
CA ALA A 152 20.51 0.37 7.40
C ALA A 152 19.67 1.24 8.36
N ASP A 153 18.77 2.08 7.82
CA ASP A 153 17.86 2.86 8.64
C ASP A 153 16.92 1.91 9.40
N THR A 154 16.57 2.29 10.63
CA THR A 154 15.75 1.43 11.49
C THR A 154 14.33 1.34 10.91
N PRO A 155 13.83 0.15 10.57
CA PRO A 155 12.45 0.00 10.13
C PRO A 155 11.48 0.34 11.26
N VAL A 156 10.38 1.02 10.92
CA VAL A 156 9.30 1.33 11.87
C VAL A 156 8.49 0.08 12.24
N ILE A 157 8.52 -0.96 11.40
CA ILE A 157 8.01 -2.30 11.72
C ILE A 157 9.09 -3.33 11.34
N ASP A 158 9.44 -4.22 12.27
CA ASP A 158 10.32 -5.36 12.02
C ASP A 158 9.69 -6.63 12.62
N PHE A 159 8.98 -7.38 11.78
CA PHE A 159 8.36 -8.64 12.16
C PHE A 159 9.18 -9.82 11.70
N SER A 160 9.37 -10.78 12.60
CA SER A 160 9.96 -12.09 12.34
C SER A 160 8.99 -13.22 12.72
N GLY A 161 9.28 -14.44 12.27
CA GLY A 161 8.44 -15.61 12.56
C GLY A 161 7.04 -15.52 11.96
N ILE A 162 6.92 -14.89 10.80
CA ILE A 162 5.68 -14.87 10.03
C ILE A 162 5.48 -16.25 9.38
N ASP A 163 4.32 -16.88 9.63
CA ASP A 163 3.94 -18.12 8.96
C ASP A 163 3.02 -17.83 7.77
N VAL A 164 3.53 -18.08 6.57
CA VAL A 164 2.81 -17.89 5.30
C VAL A 164 2.76 -19.17 4.48
N ALA A 165 2.89 -20.34 5.10
CA ALA A 165 2.90 -21.63 4.40
C ALA A 165 1.62 -21.84 3.55
N ALA A 166 0.46 -21.37 4.02
CA ALA A 166 -0.79 -21.44 3.27
C ALA A 166 -0.86 -20.50 2.06
N TRP A 167 0.08 -19.55 1.93
CA TRP A 167 0.17 -18.59 0.82
C TRP A 167 1.40 -18.86 -0.06
N SER A 168 1.76 -20.12 -0.26
CA SER A 168 2.95 -20.53 -1.04
C SER A 168 2.98 -20.02 -2.49
N GLY A 169 1.85 -19.55 -3.02
CA GLY A 169 1.75 -18.90 -4.33
C GLY A 169 2.52 -17.58 -4.46
N GLY A 170 3.03 -17.00 -3.37
CA GLY A 170 3.83 -15.77 -3.45
C GLY A 170 3.03 -14.53 -3.87
N VAL A 171 3.72 -13.41 -4.06
CA VAL A 171 3.12 -12.19 -4.61
C VAL A 171 3.11 -12.26 -6.13
N SER A 172 1.96 -12.04 -6.74
CA SER A 172 1.75 -12.03 -8.20
C SER A 172 1.16 -10.72 -8.72
N GLU A 173 0.69 -9.85 -7.82
CA GLU A 173 0.07 -8.59 -8.19
C GLU A 173 0.25 -7.56 -7.09
N ALA A 174 0.44 -6.30 -7.46
CA ALA A 174 0.31 -5.16 -6.56
C ALA A 174 -0.69 -4.16 -7.14
N ARG A 175 -1.59 -3.66 -6.29
CA ARG A 175 -2.56 -2.63 -6.64
C ARG A 175 -2.25 -1.34 -5.91
N LEU A 176 -2.30 -0.23 -6.64
CA LEU A 176 -2.18 1.11 -6.11
C LEU A 176 -3.45 1.91 -6.43
N GLY A 177 -4.03 2.53 -5.40
CA GLY A 177 -5.29 3.29 -5.47
C GLY A 177 -6.39 2.71 -4.59
N SER A 178 -7.62 3.19 -4.77
CA SER A 178 -8.77 2.88 -3.92
C SER A 178 -9.25 1.46 -4.16
N THR A 179 -8.86 0.55 -3.27
CA THR A 179 -9.09 -0.89 -3.40
C THR A 179 -10.14 -1.43 -2.41
N ASN A 180 -10.89 -0.53 -1.77
CA ASN A 180 -12.10 -0.80 -0.99
C ASN A 180 -13.21 0.22 -1.31
N ASN A 181 -14.36 0.07 -0.63
CA ASN A 181 -15.49 0.98 -0.71
C ASN A 181 -15.62 1.74 0.62
N PRO A 182 -14.92 2.85 0.82
CA PRO A 182 -14.96 3.60 2.07
C PRO A 182 -16.19 4.53 2.11
N VAL A 183 -17.38 3.95 2.29
CA VAL A 183 -18.67 4.67 2.18
C VAL A 183 -18.84 5.84 3.16
N ASN A 184 -18.07 5.86 4.25
CA ASN A 184 -18.12 6.92 5.25
C ASN A 184 -17.05 7.99 5.04
N VAL A 185 -16.24 7.89 3.99
CA VAL A 185 -15.34 8.95 3.54
C VAL A 185 -16.06 9.75 2.46
N THR A 186 -15.98 11.08 2.50
CA THR A 186 -16.64 11.94 1.52
C THR A 186 -16.18 11.59 0.10
N ALA A 187 -17.13 11.41 -0.81
CA ALA A 187 -16.82 11.12 -2.21
C ALA A 187 -16.00 12.25 -2.85
N ASP A 188 -15.22 11.91 -3.88
CA ASP A 188 -14.40 12.82 -4.68
C ASP A 188 -13.24 13.50 -3.93
N GLN A 189 -13.06 13.23 -2.64
CA GLN A 189 -11.80 13.52 -1.94
C GLN A 189 -10.68 12.66 -2.50
N VAL A 190 -9.47 13.20 -2.55
CA VAL A 190 -8.34 12.58 -3.23
C VAL A 190 -7.23 12.24 -2.26
N VAL A 191 -6.59 11.09 -2.49
CA VAL A 191 -5.25 10.81 -1.97
C VAL A 191 -4.27 10.89 -3.13
N TYR A 192 -3.07 11.41 -2.87
CA TYR A 192 -2.01 11.47 -3.88
C TYR A 192 -1.01 10.34 -3.64
N LEU A 193 -0.65 9.66 -4.73
CA LEU A 193 0.25 8.53 -4.76
C LEU A 193 1.25 8.73 -5.91
N ASP A 194 2.51 8.41 -5.71
CA ASP A 194 3.51 8.54 -6.76
C ASP A 194 4.66 7.55 -6.54
N GLU A 195 5.60 7.50 -7.49
CA GLU A 195 6.86 6.77 -7.40
C GLU A 195 6.71 5.31 -6.97
N PHE A 196 5.65 4.65 -7.43
CA PHE A 196 5.50 3.23 -7.16
C PHE A 196 6.59 2.46 -7.86
N GLU A 197 7.39 1.77 -7.07
CA GLU A 197 8.45 0.89 -7.53
C GLU A 197 8.37 -0.43 -6.77
N SER A 198 8.55 -1.54 -7.48
CA SER A 198 8.70 -2.86 -6.86
C SER A 198 9.95 -3.57 -7.32
N ARG A 199 10.58 -4.30 -6.40
CA ARG A 199 11.81 -5.06 -6.63
C ARG A 199 11.74 -6.39 -5.88
N ARG A 200 12.55 -7.36 -6.32
CA ARG A 200 12.65 -8.66 -5.66
C ARG A 200 13.52 -8.65 -4.41
N GLN A 201 14.61 -7.87 -4.41
CA GLN A 201 15.65 -8.02 -3.37
C GLN A 201 16.31 -6.74 -2.90
N THR A 202 16.47 -5.72 -3.75
CA THR A 202 17.25 -4.52 -3.42
C THR A 202 16.38 -3.44 -2.77
N PHE A 203 16.91 -2.82 -1.72
CA PHE A 203 16.34 -1.61 -1.14
C PHE A 203 16.14 -0.53 -2.19
N ILE A 204 15.02 0.20 -2.07
CA ILE A 204 14.65 1.24 -3.01
C ILE A 204 15.08 2.60 -2.45
N GLY A 205 14.62 2.92 -1.24
CA GLY A 205 14.91 4.15 -0.53
C GLY A 205 14.30 5.40 -1.15
N GLY A 206 14.53 6.52 -0.48
CA GLY A 206 14.24 7.85 -1.00
C GLY A 206 13.28 8.64 -0.11
N THR A 207 12.99 9.86 -0.56
CA THR A 207 12.02 10.78 0.05
C THR A 207 11.06 11.25 -1.03
N CYS A 208 9.90 11.79 -0.62
CA CYS A 208 8.89 12.31 -1.54
C CYS A 208 9.00 13.83 -1.78
N ASN A 209 10.09 14.44 -1.32
CA ASN A 209 10.42 15.86 -1.45
C ASN A 209 11.49 16.08 -2.52
#